data_AF-A0A966LTE7-F1
#
_entry.id   AF-A0A966LTE7-F1
#
_cell.length_a   1.000
_cell.length_b   1.000
_cell.length_c   1.000
_cell.angle_alpha   90.00
_cell.angle_beta   90.00
_cell.angle_gamma   90.00
#
_symmetry.space_group_name_H-M   'P 1'
#
loop_
_entity.id
_entity.type
_entity.pdbx_description
1 polymer ?
#
loop_
_entity_poly.entity_id
_entity_poly.type
_entity_poly.pdbx_seq_one_letter_code
_entity_poly.pdbx_strand_id
1 'polypeptide(L)'
;MTRAEEYRIEFNKLETMLKKRANARSEDSISSVVTSLVNIHKDRVVRQFQRDIRQFIELRNAIIHQSTDRAIAEPYEETVAALRQLVVNIEQPKAAWDIATTELIKVSLEDSLSDVVGQMAQMHITSLPIVEDKKVIGFVSENTIVKIVDKAFEYGGALIDEAKIKDVAYDQPYGDDSDVYAYVTRKVTVYEIEDMFNDAIKKGKRLLAILVSDKGDASATPLGIITAWDLHKIDK
;
A
#
# COMPACT_ATOMS: atom_id res chain seq x y z
N MET A 1 14.85 -35.40 9.38
CA MET A 1 15.51 -34.09 9.20
C MET A 1 15.43 -33.38 10.54
N THR A 2 16.51 -32.77 11.03
CA THR A 2 16.45 -32.01 12.28
C THR A 2 15.94 -30.59 12.02
N ARG A 3 15.50 -29.86 13.06
CA ARG A 3 15.02 -28.48 12.87
C ARG A 3 16.17 -27.54 12.48
N ALA A 4 17.38 -27.81 12.98
CA ALA A 4 18.58 -27.10 12.51
C ALA A 4 18.84 -27.31 11.01
N GLU A 5 18.58 -28.51 10.49
CA GLU A 5 18.73 -28.81 9.07
C GLU A 5 17.63 -28.17 8.22
N GLU A 6 16.38 -28.20 8.69
CA GLU A 6 15.26 -27.47 8.07
C GLU A 6 15.52 -25.96 8.04
N TYR A 7 15.95 -25.39 9.16
CA TYR A 7 16.33 -23.98 9.26
C TYR A 7 17.40 -23.62 8.23
N ARG A 8 18.45 -24.45 8.10
CA ARG A 8 19.52 -24.24 7.13
C ARG A 8 18.99 -24.23 5.70
N ILE A 9 18.09 -25.14 5.36
CA ILE A 9 17.48 -25.20 4.03
C ILE A 9 16.69 -23.92 3.75
N GLU A 10 15.83 -23.49 4.67
CA GLU A 10 15.02 -22.27 4.49
C GLU A 10 15.87 -21.00 4.47
N PHE A 11 16.89 -20.92 5.31
CA PHE A 11 17.83 -19.80 5.31
C PHE A 11 18.61 -19.71 3.99
N ASN A 12 19.02 -20.85 3.42
CA ASN A 12 19.69 -20.87 2.12
C ASN A 12 18.77 -20.35 1.00
N LYS A 13 17.45 -20.60 1.07
CA LYS A 13 16.48 -20.01 0.14
C LYS A 13 16.43 -18.49 0.29
N LEU A 14 16.33 -17.99 1.54
CA LEU A 14 16.36 -16.56 1.85
C LEU A 14 17.62 -15.90 1.28
N GLU A 15 18.79 -16.48 1.56
CA GLU A 15 20.08 -15.97 1.10
C GLU A 15 20.18 -15.94 -0.43
N THR A 16 19.79 -17.03 -1.09
CA THR A 16 19.81 -17.13 -2.56
C THR A 16 18.90 -16.08 -3.20
N MET A 17 17.69 -15.94 -2.68
CA MET A 17 16.72 -14.95 -3.15
C MET A 17 17.26 -13.52 -2.99
N LEU A 18 17.77 -13.16 -1.81
CA LEU A 18 18.30 -11.81 -1.53
C LEU A 18 19.52 -11.50 -2.42
N LYS A 19 20.44 -12.46 -2.58
CA LYS A 19 21.60 -12.29 -3.48
C LYS A 19 21.18 -12.10 -4.93
N LYS A 20 20.24 -12.91 -5.43
CA LYS A 20 19.69 -12.76 -6.79
C LYS A 20 19.05 -11.38 -6.97
N ARG A 21 18.27 -10.93 -5.99
CA ARG A 21 17.56 -9.63 -6.01
C ARG A 21 18.52 -8.44 -6.02
N ALA A 22 19.67 -8.57 -5.35
CA ALA A 22 20.72 -7.56 -5.34
C ALA A 22 21.69 -7.64 -6.53
N ASN A 23 21.56 -8.67 -7.39
CA ASN A 23 22.59 -9.05 -8.37
C ASN A 23 23.99 -9.19 -7.72
N ALA A 24 24.03 -9.76 -6.51
CA ALA A 24 25.23 -9.93 -5.72
C ALA A 24 25.97 -11.23 -6.06
N ARG A 25 27.26 -11.28 -5.72
CA ARG A 25 28.10 -12.47 -5.94
C ARG A 25 27.88 -13.49 -4.83
N SER A 26 28.25 -14.75 -5.11
CA SER A 26 28.05 -15.85 -4.18
C SER A 26 28.81 -15.70 -2.86
N GLU A 27 29.98 -15.07 -2.91
CA GLU A 27 30.89 -14.81 -1.80
C GLU A 27 30.51 -13.59 -0.95
N ASP A 28 29.58 -12.75 -1.43
CA ASP A 28 29.18 -11.55 -0.71
C ASP A 28 28.46 -11.94 0.60
N SER A 29 28.80 -11.21 1.68
CA SER A 29 28.16 -11.35 2.98
C SER A 29 26.67 -11.05 2.88
N ILE A 30 25.83 -11.91 3.45
CA ILE A 30 24.37 -11.67 3.47
C ILE A 30 24.01 -10.33 4.14
N SER A 31 24.76 -9.92 5.17
CA SER A 31 24.55 -8.64 5.84
C SER A 31 24.85 -7.43 4.94
N SER A 32 25.88 -7.52 4.08
CA SER A 32 26.19 -6.46 3.12
C SER A 32 25.16 -6.43 1.99
N VAL A 33 24.69 -7.59 1.54
CA VAL A 33 23.61 -7.72 0.53
C VAL A 33 22.32 -7.06 1.02
N VAL A 34 21.88 -7.34 2.24
CA VAL A 34 20.68 -6.70 2.84
C VAL A 34 20.87 -5.19 2.94
N THR A 35 22.05 -4.74 3.38
CA THR A 35 22.36 -3.30 3.47
C THR A 35 22.31 -2.63 2.09
N SER A 36 22.84 -3.29 1.06
CA SER A 36 22.77 -2.81 -0.32
C SER A 36 21.33 -2.73 -0.82
N LEU A 37 20.52 -3.78 -0.62
CA LEU A 37 19.12 -3.80 -1.03
C LEU A 37 18.32 -2.63 -0.44
N VAL A 38 18.51 -2.35 0.85
CA VAL A 38 17.78 -1.29 1.55
C VAL A 38 18.26 0.11 1.14
N ASN A 39 19.57 0.32 1.04
CA ASN A 39 20.15 1.65 0.91
C ASN A 39 20.48 2.06 -0.53
N ILE A 40 20.89 1.12 -1.36
CA ILE A 40 21.31 1.33 -2.75
C ILE A 40 20.14 1.02 -3.69
N HIS A 41 19.61 -0.20 -3.64
CA HIS A 41 18.49 -0.61 -4.51
C HIS A 41 17.14 -0.01 -4.07
N LYS A 42 17.07 0.54 -2.86
CA LYS A 42 15.85 1.09 -2.25
C LYS A 42 14.68 0.09 -2.21
N ASP A 43 14.98 -1.21 -2.10
CA ASP A 43 13.98 -2.27 -2.09
C ASP A 43 13.07 -2.15 -0.86
N ARG A 44 11.81 -1.78 -1.11
CA ARG A 44 10.82 -1.53 -0.05
C ARG A 44 10.41 -2.77 0.70
N VAL A 45 10.31 -3.92 0.02
CA VAL A 45 9.96 -5.20 0.63
C VAL A 45 11.07 -5.62 1.59
N VAL A 46 12.32 -5.57 1.14
CA VAL A 46 13.46 -5.94 2.01
C VAL A 46 13.63 -4.95 3.17
N ARG A 47 13.35 -3.67 2.95
CA ARG A 47 13.36 -2.66 4.03
C ARG A 47 12.32 -2.96 5.10
N GLN A 48 11.10 -3.35 4.71
CA GLN A 48 10.04 -3.72 5.65
C GLN A 48 10.52 -4.84 6.60
N PHE A 49 11.13 -5.87 6.01
CA PHE A 49 11.55 -7.07 6.73
C PHE A 49 12.99 -7.03 7.25
N GLN A 50 13.67 -5.88 7.20
CA GLN A 50 15.10 -5.78 7.49
C GLN A 50 15.45 -6.27 8.91
N ARG A 51 14.59 -5.97 9.89
CA ARG A 51 14.78 -6.37 11.28
C ARG A 51 14.69 -7.88 11.45
N ASP A 52 13.72 -8.52 10.81
CA ASP A 52 13.51 -9.97 10.91
C ASP A 52 14.64 -10.72 10.17
N ILE A 53 15.01 -10.25 8.98
CA ILE A 53 16.14 -10.81 8.23
C ILE A 53 17.42 -10.79 9.08
N ARG A 54 17.70 -9.68 9.78
CA ARG A 54 18.88 -9.58 10.65
C ARG A 54 18.83 -10.59 11.80
N GLN A 55 17.67 -10.75 12.45
CA GLN A 55 17.50 -11.73 13.52
C GLN A 55 17.77 -13.16 13.03
N PHE A 56 17.29 -13.52 11.84
CA PHE A 56 17.56 -14.84 11.27
C PHE A 56 19.03 -15.02 10.86
N ILE A 57 19.73 -13.97 10.42
CA ILE A 57 21.18 -14.03 10.18
C ILE A 57 21.94 -14.32 11.48
N GLU A 58 21.58 -13.63 12.57
CA GLU A 58 22.20 -13.84 13.88
C GLU A 58 21.95 -15.24 14.41
N LEU A 59 20.71 -15.72 14.34
CA LEU A 59 20.35 -17.08 14.76
C LEU A 59 21.07 -18.14 13.92
N ARG A 60 21.18 -17.93 12.60
CA ARG A 60 21.95 -18.81 11.71
C ARG A 60 23.39 -18.95 12.19
N ASN A 61 24.03 -17.85 12.57
CA ASN A 61 25.41 -17.87 13.06
C ASN A 61 25.54 -18.54 14.43
N ALA A 62 24.53 -18.44 15.29
CA ALA A 62 24.48 -19.13 16.57
C ALA A 62 24.31 -20.65 16.42
N ILE A 63 23.48 -21.10 15.48
CA ILE A 63 23.25 -22.54 15.20
C ILE A 63 24.50 -23.17 14.56
N ILE A 64 25.22 -22.42 13.70
CA ILE A 64 26.26 -22.93 12.79
C ILE A 64 27.70 -22.66 13.27
N HIS A 65 27.94 -22.00 14.41
CA HIS A 65 29.28 -21.49 14.79
C HIS A 65 30.45 -22.46 14.45
N GLN A 66 31.41 -21.92 13.68
CA GLN A 66 32.27 -22.59 12.69
C GLN A 66 33.34 -23.59 13.21
N SER A 67 33.20 -24.09 14.43
CA SER A 67 34.24 -24.93 15.06
C SER A 67 33.96 -26.44 14.93
N THR A 68 32.74 -26.84 14.56
CA THR A 68 32.32 -28.24 14.45
C THR A 68 31.21 -28.41 13.42
N ASP A 69 31.22 -29.48 12.63
CA ASP A 69 30.15 -29.90 11.68
C ASP A 69 28.82 -30.30 12.38
N ARG A 70 28.62 -29.92 13.64
CA ARG A 70 27.45 -30.23 14.45
C ARG A 70 26.74 -28.95 14.87
N ALA A 71 25.42 -28.92 14.67
CA ALA A 71 24.58 -27.84 15.17
C ALA A 71 24.73 -27.73 16.69
N ILE A 72 24.94 -26.51 17.17
CA ILE A 72 25.17 -26.24 18.61
C ILE A 72 23.83 -26.04 19.34
N ALA A 73 22.75 -25.73 18.60
CA ALA A 73 21.41 -25.56 19.12
C ALA A 73 20.35 -25.98 18.07
N GLU A 74 19.20 -26.44 18.55
CA GLU A 74 18.00 -26.70 17.74
C GLU A 74 17.02 -25.53 17.89
N PRO A 75 16.60 -24.85 16.81
CA PRO A 75 15.61 -23.79 16.89
C PRO A 75 14.23 -24.35 17.24
N TYR A 76 13.35 -23.50 17.77
CA TYR A 76 11.94 -23.84 17.94
C TYR A 76 11.24 -24.01 16.59
N GLU A 77 10.16 -24.79 16.57
CA GLU A 77 9.38 -25.01 15.35
C GLU A 77 8.78 -23.70 14.82
N GLU A 78 8.26 -22.85 15.72
CA GLU A 78 7.72 -21.54 15.35
C GLU A 78 8.79 -20.66 14.68
N THR A 79 10.06 -20.79 15.06
CA THR A 79 11.15 -20.02 14.45
C THR A 79 11.42 -20.46 13.02
N VAL A 80 11.39 -21.76 12.74
CA VAL A 80 11.53 -22.29 11.37
C VAL A 80 10.31 -21.88 10.54
N ALA A 81 9.10 -21.97 11.10
CA ALA A 81 7.87 -21.52 10.45
C ALA A 81 7.89 -20.02 10.12
N ALA A 82 8.35 -19.18 11.04
CA ALA A 82 8.49 -17.74 10.82
C ALA A 82 9.49 -17.42 9.71
N LEU A 83 10.62 -18.14 9.64
CA LEU A 83 11.59 -17.99 8.55
C LEU A 83 10.98 -18.37 7.19
N ARG A 84 10.20 -19.47 7.14
CA ARG A 84 9.47 -19.87 5.92
C ARG A 84 8.50 -18.78 5.48
N GLN A 85 7.70 -18.24 6.40
CA GLN A 85 6.74 -17.20 6.09
C GLN A 85 7.44 -15.90 5.64
N LEU A 86 8.58 -15.56 6.24
CA LEU A 86 9.39 -14.42 5.82
C LEU A 86 9.86 -14.57 4.37
N VAL A 87 10.36 -15.75 3.99
CA VAL A 87 10.78 -16.04 2.61
C VAL A 87 9.61 -15.83 1.64
N VAL A 88 8.44 -16.38 1.95
CA VAL A 88 7.22 -16.20 1.14
C VAL A 88 6.85 -14.73 1.01
N ASN A 89 6.85 -13.98 2.12
CA ASN A 89 6.46 -12.57 2.13
C ASN A 89 7.43 -11.67 1.34
N ILE A 90 8.71 -12.04 1.25
CA ILE A 90 9.69 -11.30 0.45
C ILE A 90 9.62 -11.70 -1.02
N GLU A 91 9.44 -13.00 -1.31
CA GLU A 91 9.37 -13.53 -2.68
C GLU A 91 8.08 -13.10 -3.39
N GLN A 92 6.97 -13.14 -2.66
CA GLN A 92 5.62 -12.81 -3.12
C GLN A 92 4.99 -11.80 -2.15
N PRO A 93 5.47 -10.54 -2.14
CA PRO A 93 4.88 -9.51 -1.32
C PRO A 93 3.42 -9.28 -1.74
N LYS A 94 2.56 -9.01 -0.76
CA LYS A 94 1.20 -8.55 -1.05
C LYS A 94 1.25 -7.33 -1.97
N ALA A 95 0.41 -7.35 -2.97
CA ALA A 95 0.26 -6.32 -3.98
C ALA A 95 -0.95 -5.44 -3.69
N ALA A 96 -1.02 -4.30 -4.37
CA ALA A 96 -2.13 -3.36 -4.34
C ALA A 96 -3.47 -4.08 -4.58
N TRP A 97 -3.49 -5.04 -5.51
CA TRP A 97 -4.69 -5.80 -5.82
C TRP A 97 -5.21 -6.68 -4.68
N ASP A 98 -4.34 -7.10 -3.75
CA ASP A 98 -4.73 -7.95 -2.62
C ASP A 98 -5.53 -7.20 -1.55
N ILE A 99 -5.41 -5.86 -1.53
CA ILE A 99 -6.10 -5.00 -0.55
C ILE A 99 -7.17 -4.10 -1.17
N ALA A 100 -7.17 -3.95 -2.50
CA ALA A 100 -8.06 -3.06 -3.22
C ALA A 100 -9.54 -3.45 -3.07
N THR A 101 -10.39 -2.44 -2.92
CA THR A 101 -11.83 -2.58 -3.05
C THR A 101 -12.21 -2.49 -4.54
N THR A 102 -12.83 -3.53 -5.07
CA THR A 102 -13.13 -3.66 -6.51
C THR A 102 -14.53 -3.18 -6.88
N GLU A 103 -15.46 -3.17 -5.93
CA GLU A 103 -16.79 -2.59 -6.09
C GLU A 103 -16.72 -1.07 -5.89
N LEU A 104 -16.45 -0.37 -7.00
CA LEU A 104 -16.30 1.08 -7.01
C LEU A 104 -17.67 1.76 -6.97
N ILE A 105 -17.99 2.36 -5.82
CA ILE A 105 -19.07 3.33 -5.72
C ILE A 105 -18.54 4.63 -6.31
N LYS A 106 -19.26 5.15 -7.29
CA LYS A 106 -18.85 6.29 -8.12
C LYS A 106 -20.05 7.18 -8.36
N VAL A 107 -19.76 8.45 -8.62
CA VAL A 107 -20.78 9.47 -8.89
C VAL A 107 -20.49 10.15 -10.23
N SER A 108 -21.52 10.71 -10.85
CA SER A 108 -21.47 11.54 -12.05
C SER A 108 -21.65 13.02 -11.69
N LEU A 109 -21.20 13.89 -12.59
CA LEU A 109 -21.46 15.33 -12.51
C LEU A 109 -22.96 15.69 -12.50
N GLU A 110 -23.82 14.81 -13.04
CA GLU A 110 -25.26 15.02 -13.09
C GLU A 110 -26.02 14.48 -11.87
N ASP A 111 -25.35 13.75 -10.98
CA ASP A 111 -25.97 13.22 -9.76
C ASP A 111 -26.35 14.35 -8.80
N SER A 112 -27.46 14.15 -8.09
CA SER A 112 -27.91 15.07 -7.05
C SER A 112 -26.92 15.10 -5.89
N LEU A 113 -26.56 16.30 -5.42
CA LEU A 113 -25.71 16.46 -4.26
C LEU A 113 -26.33 15.79 -3.01
N SER A 114 -27.64 15.91 -2.82
CA SER A 114 -28.32 15.33 -1.66
C SER A 114 -28.26 13.80 -1.68
N ASP A 115 -28.39 13.17 -2.84
CA ASP A 115 -28.27 11.73 -3.01
C ASP A 115 -26.83 11.26 -2.74
N VAL A 116 -25.83 11.98 -3.26
CA VAL A 116 -24.41 11.67 -3.04
C VAL A 116 -24.05 11.79 -1.56
N VAL A 117 -24.45 12.86 -0.88
CA VAL A 117 -24.24 13.04 0.57
C VAL A 117 -24.97 11.96 1.36
N GLY A 118 -26.19 11.61 0.95
CA GLY A 118 -26.97 10.51 1.54
C GLY A 118 -26.25 9.18 1.45
N GLN A 119 -25.70 8.84 0.27
CA GLN A 119 -24.89 7.63 0.08
C GLN A 119 -23.63 7.63 0.95
N MET A 120 -22.89 8.75 0.98
CA MET A 120 -21.71 8.90 1.83
C MET A 120 -22.03 8.64 3.31
N ALA A 121 -23.14 9.20 3.80
CA ALA A 121 -23.58 9.02 5.18
C ALA A 121 -24.02 7.57 5.47
N GLN A 122 -24.83 6.97 4.60
CA GLN A 122 -25.36 5.61 4.78
C GLN A 122 -24.27 4.54 4.73
N MET A 123 -23.28 4.73 3.87
CA MET A 123 -22.21 3.75 3.63
C MET A 123 -20.94 4.05 4.43
N HIS A 124 -20.93 5.11 5.25
CA HIS A 124 -19.76 5.59 5.98
C HIS A 124 -18.55 5.87 5.09
N ILE A 125 -18.78 6.45 3.92
CA ILE A 125 -17.76 6.78 2.93
C ILE A 125 -17.44 8.28 2.99
N THR A 126 -16.18 8.62 3.17
CA THR A 126 -15.72 10.02 3.29
C THR A 126 -15.31 10.65 1.97
N SER A 127 -15.22 9.86 0.90
CA SER A 127 -14.85 10.35 -0.42
C SER A 127 -15.30 9.42 -1.54
N LEU A 128 -15.85 9.97 -2.62
CA LEU A 128 -16.31 9.24 -3.80
C LEU A 128 -15.65 9.78 -5.08
N PRO A 129 -15.15 8.89 -5.97
CA PRO A 129 -14.64 9.31 -7.26
C PRO A 129 -15.77 9.78 -8.18
N ILE A 130 -15.55 10.91 -8.85
CA ILE A 130 -16.41 11.43 -9.92
C ILE A 130 -15.93 10.84 -11.24
N VAL A 131 -16.79 10.09 -11.93
CA VAL A 131 -16.45 9.37 -13.16
C VAL A 131 -17.26 9.90 -14.35
N GLU A 132 -16.57 10.45 -15.34
CA GLU A 132 -17.12 10.90 -16.62
C GLU A 132 -16.36 10.24 -17.77
N ASP A 133 -17.05 9.80 -18.82
CA ASP A 133 -16.44 9.14 -19.98
C ASP A 133 -15.41 8.06 -19.61
N LYS A 134 -15.74 7.24 -18.59
CA LYS A 134 -14.89 6.17 -18.05
C LYS A 134 -13.60 6.65 -17.37
N LYS A 135 -13.45 7.93 -17.06
CA LYS A 135 -12.26 8.48 -16.38
C LYS A 135 -12.65 9.14 -15.06
N VAL A 136 -11.78 9.06 -14.06
CA VAL A 136 -11.97 9.82 -12.82
C VAL A 136 -11.49 11.25 -13.06
N ILE A 137 -12.44 12.19 -13.00
CA ILE A 137 -12.19 13.62 -13.22
C ILE A 137 -12.07 14.41 -11.92
N GLY A 138 -12.32 13.79 -10.76
CA GLY A 138 -12.21 14.40 -9.44
C GLY A 138 -12.78 13.50 -8.35
N PHE A 139 -12.88 14.05 -7.14
CA PHE A 139 -13.51 13.41 -5.99
C PHE A 139 -14.49 14.36 -5.31
N VAL A 140 -15.61 13.83 -4.83
CA VAL A 140 -16.41 14.47 -3.79
C VAL A 140 -15.89 13.94 -2.46
N SER A 141 -15.36 14.81 -1.60
CA SER A 141 -14.86 14.46 -0.27
C SER A 141 -15.66 15.14 0.84
N GLU A 142 -15.44 14.75 2.09
CA GLU A 142 -15.94 15.51 3.24
C GLU A 142 -15.52 17.00 3.22
N ASN A 143 -14.31 17.31 2.70
CA ASN A 143 -13.85 18.69 2.54
C ASN A 143 -14.68 19.43 1.47
N THR A 144 -15.07 18.73 0.39
CA THR A 144 -16.02 19.25 -0.60
C THR A 144 -17.34 19.64 0.09
N ILE A 145 -17.87 18.76 0.96
CA ILE A 145 -19.12 19.02 1.68
C ILE A 145 -18.99 20.22 2.63
N VAL A 146 -17.88 20.34 3.37
CA VAL A 146 -17.63 21.50 4.24
C VAL A 146 -17.61 22.80 3.45
N LYS A 147 -16.91 22.84 2.29
CA LYS A 147 -16.86 24.01 1.40
C LYS A 147 -18.25 24.41 0.89
N ILE A 148 -19.11 23.43 0.61
CA ILE A 148 -20.49 23.69 0.16
C ILE A 148 -21.34 24.30 1.28
N VAL A 149 -21.25 23.74 2.48
CA VAL A 149 -21.99 24.21 3.67
C VAL A 149 -21.60 25.64 4.02
N ASP A 150 -20.31 25.96 3.97
CA ASP A 150 -19.78 27.31 4.20
C ASP A 150 -20.41 28.34 3.24
N LYS A 151 -20.38 28.05 1.93
CA LYS A 151 -21.05 28.87 0.91
C LYS A 151 -22.55 28.99 1.13
N ALA A 152 -23.21 27.91 1.55
CA ALA A 152 -24.65 27.96 1.79
C ALA A 152 -25.02 28.93 2.93
N PHE A 153 -24.17 29.06 3.96
CA PHE A 153 -24.35 30.07 5.01
C PHE A 153 -24.19 31.50 4.48
N GLU A 154 -23.26 31.73 3.54
CA GLU A 154 -23.09 33.04 2.90
C GLU A 154 -24.33 33.47 2.09
N TYR A 155 -25.00 32.52 1.41
CA TYR A 155 -26.13 32.78 0.52
C TYR A 155 -27.51 32.54 1.15
N GLY A 156 -27.60 32.26 2.44
CA GLY A 156 -28.90 32.11 3.14
C GLY A 156 -29.64 30.79 2.87
N GLY A 157 -28.93 29.70 2.55
CA GLY A 157 -29.46 28.33 2.55
C GLY A 157 -30.23 27.86 1.31
N ALA A 158 -30.45 28.71 0.31
CA ALA A 158 -31.33 28.40 -0.83
C ALA A 158 -30.74 27.46 -1.91
N LEU A 159 -29.48 27.02 -1.78
CA LEU A 159 -28.72 26.43 -2.90
C LEU A 159 -28.56 24.90 -2.87
N ILE A 160 -28.97 24.19 -1.81
CA ILE A 160 -28.49 22.81 -1.59
C ILE A 160 -29.40 21.73 -2.21
N ASP A 161 -30.72 21.90 -2.18
CA ASP A 161 -31.65 20.78 -2.41
C ASP A 161 -31.74 20.32 -3.88
N GLU A 162 -31.52 21.25 -4.83
CA GLU A 162 -31.55 20.96 -6.28
C GLU A 162 -30.15 20.94 -6.92
N ALA A 163 -29.08 21.12 -6.13
CA ALA A 163 -27.73 21.18 -6.65
C ALA A 163 -27.24 19.81 -7.16
N LYS A 164 -26.52 19.82 -8.28
CA LYS A 164 -25.80 18.66 -8.79
C LYS A 164 -24.32 18.76 -8.46
N ILE A 165 -23.59 17.66 -8.62
CA ILE A 165 -22.14 17.62 -8.40
C ILE A 165 -21.38 18.64 -9.28
N LYS A 166 -21.83 18.89 -10.51
CA LYS A 166 -21.23 19.93 -11.37
C LYS A 166 -21.38 21.36 -10.85
N ASP A 167 -22.36 21.62 -9.99
CA ASP A 167 -22.66 22.97 -9.48
C ASP A 167 -21.79 23.32 -8.26
N VAL A 168 -21.01 22.34 -7.76
CA VAL A 168 -20.14 22.50 -6.58
C VAL A 168 -18.67 22.38 -6.95
N ALA A 169 -17.82 23.06 -6.18
CA ALA A 169 -16.38 22.93 -6.31
C ALA A 169 -15.94 21.62 -5.66
N TYR A 170 -15.70 20.60 -6.48
CA TYR A 170 -15.17 19.30 -6.06
C TYR A 170 -13.64 19.25 -6.19
N ASP A 171 -13.02 18.28 -5.52
CA ASP A 171 -11.57 18.17 -5.48
C ASP A 171 -11.06 17.60 -6.81
N GLN A 172 -10.45 18.46 -7.63
CA GLN A 172 -9.91 18.10 -8.93
C GLN A 172 -8.53 17.42 -8.82
N PRO A 173 -8.18 16.56 -9.79
CA PRO A 173 -6.83 16.01 -9.90
C PRO A 173 -5.84 17.16 -10.03
N TYR A 174 -4.91 17.26 -9.08
CA TYR A 174 -3.77 18.19 -9.13
C TYR A 174 -4.12 19.69 -8.99
N GLY A 175 -5.23 20.02 -8.32
CA GLY A 175 -5.51 21.40 -7.92
C GLY A 175 -4.56 21.92 -6.82
N ASP A 176 -4.69 23.21 -6.46
CA ASP A 176 -3.97 23.80 -5.31
C ASP A 176 -4.44 23.24 -3.96
N ASP A 177 -5.52 22.45 -3.96
CA ASP A 177 -6.11 21.80 -2.79
C ASP A 177 -5.13 20.84 -2.07
N SER A 178 -5.36 20.66 -0.77
CA SER A 178 -4.60 19.72 0.06
C SER A 178 -4.82 18.26 -0.35
N ASP A 179 -5.97 17.98 -0.97
CA ASP A 179 -6.44 16.64 -1.25
C ASP A 179 -5.98 16.19 -2.64
N VAL A 180 -5.39 15.00 -2.69
CA VAL A 180 -4.84 14.40 -3.92
C VAL A 180 -5.27 12.95 -4.03
N TYR A 181 -5.17 12.41 -5.23
CA TYR A 181 -5.31 10.99 -5.50
C TYR A 181 -4.25 10.55 -6.50
N ALA A 182 -3.91 9.26 -6.48
CA ALA A 182 -2.86 8.70 -7.31
C ALA A 182 -3.35 7.46 -8.07
N TYR A 183 -2.57 7.02 -9.06
CA TYR A 183 -2.83 5.79 -9.78
C TYR A 183 -1.67 4.81 -9.63
N VAL A 184 -2.00 3.52 -9.59
CA VAL A 184 -1.03 2.42 -9.54
C VAL A 184 -1.49 1.24 -10.39
N THR A 185 -0.53 0.40 -10.78
CA THR A 185 -0.88 -0.90 -11.36
C THR A 185 -1.24 -1.89 -10.25
N ARG A 186 -1.88 -3.00 -10.63
CA ARG A 186 -2.20 -4.11 -9.72
C ARG A 186 -0.99 -4.70 -8.97
N LYS A 187 0.22 -4.51 -9.52
CA LYS A 187 1.46 -5.16 -9.06
C LYS A 187 2.27 -4.36 -8.05
N VAL A 188 1.94 -3.09 -7.84
CA VAL A 188 2.63 -2.26 -6.83
C VAL A 188 2.49 -2.92 -5.47
N THR A 189 3.56 -3.00 -4.69
CA THR A 189 3.51 -3.69 -3.39
C THR A 189 2.77 -2.87 -2.35
N VAL A 190 2.14 -3.51 -1.36
CA VAL A 190 1.44 -2.79 -0.29
C VAL A 190 2.37 -1.86 0.50
N TYR A 191 3.67 -2.17 0.59
CA TYR A 191 4.66 -1.30 1.26
C TYR A 191 4.95 -0.01 0.47
N GLU A 192 4.84 -0.06 -0.86
CA GLU A 192 4.90 1.14 -1.69
C GLU A 192 3.63 1.96 -1.57
N ILE A 193 2.46 1.31 -1.45
CA ILE A 193 1.18 1.98 -1.16
C ILE A 193 1.25 2.72 0.19
N GLU A 194 1.78 2.09 1.25
CA GLU A 194 2.00 2.75 2.54
C GLU A 194 2.93 3.96 2.43
N ASP A 195 4.02 3.84 1.66
CA ASP A 195 4.92 4.96 1.39
C ASP A 195 4.21 6.11 0.68
N MET A 196 3.33 5.84 -0.28
CA MET A 196 2.56 6.87 -0.99
C MET A 196 1.68 7.69 -0.03
N PHE A 197 0.96 7.04 0.89
CA PHE A 197 0.18 7.74 1.92
C PHE A 197 1.08 8.55 2.85
N ASN A 198 2.16 7.95 3.35
CA ASN A 198 3.11 8.63 4.23
C ASN A 198 3.78 9.84 3.57
N ASP A 199 4.14 9.72 2.30
CA ASP A 199 4.81 10.79 1.55
C ASP A 199 3.86 11.93 1.19
N ALA A 200 2.57 11.65 0.99
CA ALA A 200 1.56 12.69 0.87
C ALA A 200 1.49 13.53 2.16
N ILE A 201 1.40 12.86 3.33
CA ILE A 201 1.37 13.53 4.64
C ILE A 201 2.62 14.40 4.84
N LYS A 202 3.81 13.88 4.54
CA LYS A 202 5.08 14.65 4.63
C LYS A 202 5.10 15.89 3.75
N LYS A 203 4.38 15.87 2.62
CA LYS A 203 4.25 17.01 1.69
C LYS A 203 3.13 17.96 2.09
N GLY A 204 2.47 17.76 3.24
CA GLY A 204 1.32 18.56 3.67
C GLY A 204 0.08 18.32 2.81
N LYS A 205 0.00 17.16 2.14
CA LYS A 205 -1.12 16.76 1.30
C LYS A 205 -1.84 15.56 1.92
N ARG A 206 -3.12 15.40 1.60
CA ARG A 206 -3.94 14.25 1.98
C ARG A 206 -4.19 13.40 0.75
N LEU A 207 -3.61 12.20 0.72
CA LEU A 207 -3.93 11.23 -0.32
C LEU A 207 -5.28 10.59 0.01
N LEU A 208 -6.35 11.01 -0.67
CA LEU A 208 -7.70 10.49 -0.47
C LEU A 208 -7.78 9.01 -0.83
N ALA A 209 -7.23 8.68 -2.00
CA ALA A 209 -7.29 7.35 -2.55
C ALA A 209 -6.17 7.10 -3.56
N ILE A 210 -5.86 5.82 -3.73
CA ILE A 210 -5.04 5.29 -4.80
C ILE A 210 -5.94 4.44 -5.69
N LEU A 211 -6.04 4.82 -6.96
CA LEU A 211 -6.84 4.17 -7.98
C LEU A 211 -6.00 3.11 -8.68
N VAL A 212 -6.51 1.88 -8.75
CA VAL A 212 -5.81 0.77 -9.43
C VAL A 212 -6.28 0.70 -10.87
N SER A 213 -5.37 0.78 -11.85
CA SER A 213 -5.69 0.59 -13.28
C SER A 213 -4.66 -0.32 -13.95
N ASP A 214 -4.94 -0.77 -15.18
CA ASP A 214 -4.03 -1.69 -15.88
C ASP A 214 -2.65 -1.06 -16.14
N LYS A 215 -2.63 0.23 -16.48
CA LYS A 215 -1.41 1.00 -16.77
C LYS A 215 -0.89 1.81 -15.59
N GLY A 216 -1.66 1.90 -14.50
CA GLY A 216 -1.34 2.78 -13.38
C GLY A 216 -1.47 4.26 -13.73
N ASP A 217 -2.38 4.58 -14.65
CA ASP A 217 -2.72 5.95 -15.06
C ASP A 217 -4.25 6.13 -15.20
N ALA A 218 -4.65 7.36 -15.51
CA ALA A 218 -6.04 7.77 -15.71
C ALA A 218 -6.60 7.45 -17.11
N SER A 219 -5.95 6.59 -17.90
CA SER A 219 -6.37 6.33 -19.29
C SER A 219 -7.66 5.53 -19.40
N ALA A 220 -8.07 4.83 -18.35
CA ALA A 220 -9.26 4.00 -18.29
C ALA A 220 -9.94 4.08 -16.91
N THR A 221 -11.12 3.47 -16.78
CA THR A 221 -11.81 3.39 -15.50
C THR A 221 -10.96 2.58 -14.53
N PRO A 222 -10.78 3.05 -13.29
CA PRO A 222 -10.14 2.26 -12.26
C PRO A 222 -10.83 0.90 -12.11
N LEU A 223 -10.02 -0.11 -11.85
CA LEU A 223 -10.42 -1.49 -11.57
C LEU A 223 -10.67 -1.70 -10.07
N GLY A 224 -10.13 -0.80 -9.25
CA GLY A 224 -10.34 -0.78 -7.80
C GLY A 224 -9.80 0.51 -7.19
N ILE A 225 -10.08 0.67 -5.90
CA ILE A 225 -9.66 1.80 -5.08
C ILE A 225 -9.02 1.28 -3.79
N ILE A 226 -7.98 1.98 -3.34
CA ILE A 226 -7.31 1.74 -2.07
C ILE A 226 -7.33 3.05 -1.30
N THR A 227 -7.85 3.01 -0.09
CA THR A 227 -7.84 4.12 0.87
C THR A 227 -6.89 3.80 2.03
N ALA A 228 -6.59 4.79 2.88
CA ALA A 228 -5.79 4.54 4.08
C ALA A 228 -6.42 3.49 5.00
N TRP A 229 -7.76 3.35 4.97
CA TRP A 229 -8.47 2.32 5.71
C TRP A 229 -8.13 0.92 5.21
N ASP A 230 -7.86 0.71 3.93
CA ASP A 230 -7.56 -0.61 3.38
C ASP A 230 -6.21 -1.17 3.85
N LEU A 231 -5.32 -0.33 4.39
CA LEU A 231 -4.01 -0.74 4.88
C LEU A 231 -4.09 -1.74 6.05
N HIS A 232 -5.18 -1.74 6.83
CA HIS A 232 -5.38 -2.73 7.89
C HIS A 232 -5.48 -4.18 7.35
N LYS A 233 -5.73 -4.37 6.05
CA LYS A 233 -5.77 -5.68 5.39
C LYS A 233 -4.36 -6.27 5.18
N ILE A 234 -3.30 -5.48 5.35
CA ILE A 234 -1.91 -5.92 5.18
C ILE A 234 -1.54 -6.95 6.26
N ASP A 235 -2.03 -6.78 7.49
CA ASP A 235 -1.69 -7.63 8.64
C ASP A 235 -2.61 -8.87 8.79
N LYS A 236 -3.63 -9.01 7.94
CA LYS A 236 -4.55 -10.17 7.91
C LYS A 236 -4.03 -11.32 7.05
#